data_AF-A0A5K1HCW9-F1
#
_entry.id   AF-A0A5K1HCW9-F1
#
_cell.length_a   1.000
_cell.length_b   1.000
_cell.length_c   1.000
_cell.angle_alpha   90.00
_cell.angle_beta   90.00
_cell.angle_gamma   90.00
#
_symmetry.space_group_name_H-M   'P 1'
#
loop_
_entity.id
_entity.type
_entity.pdbx_description
1 polymer ?
#
loop_
_entity_poly.entity_id
_entity_poly.type
_entity_poly.pdbx_seq_one_letter_code
_entity_poly.pdbx_strand_id
1 'polypeptide(L)'
;IDRYNNPNKKRDVFLLSTKAGGVGINLTSANVVIIYDSDWNPQNDVQATARAHRIGQKSEVQVYRLITCNTYETEMFERATQKLGLDKAIFIGGHFKEAG
;
A
#
# COMPACT_ATOMS: atom_id res chain seq x y z
N ILE A 1 10.92 -6.10 13.80
CA ILE A 1 11.23 -5.10 12.76
C ILE A 1 12.74 -5.10 12.50
N ASP A 2 13.58 -4.84 13.50
CA ASP A 2 15.05 -4.81 13.34
C ASP A 2 15.66 -6.12 12.83
N ARG A 3 15.07 -7.27 13.22
CA ARG A 3 15.47 -8.57 12.69
C ARG A 3 15.25 -8.71 11.17
N TYR A 4 14.24 -8.03 10.61
CA TYR A 4 13.94 -8.05 9.18
C TYR A 4 14.79 -7.03 8.43
N ASN A 5 14.99 -5.84 8.99
CA ASN A 5 15.85 -4.79 8.42
C ASN A 5 17.35 -5.05 8.55
N ASN A 6 17.78 -6.17 9.15
CA ASN A 6 19.19 -6.48 9.33
C ASN A 6 19.80 -6.98 8.01
N PRO A 7 20.74 -6.23 7.39
CA PRO A 7 21.31 -6.60 6.10
C PRO A 7 22.16 -7.90 6.16
N ASN A 8 22.62 -8.29 7.34
CA ASN A 8 23.45 -9.48 7.56
C ASN A 8 22.63 -10.76 7.80
N LYS A 9 21.29 -10.66 7.88
CA LYS A 9 20.41 -11.82 8.03
C LYS A 9 19.42 -11.87 6.87
N LYS A 10 19.55 -12.88 6.01
CA LYS A 10 18.53 -13.15 4.97
C LYS A 10 17.22 -13.59 5.62
N ARG A 11 16.20 -12.77 5.45
CA ARG A 11 14.79 -13.11 5.70
C ARG A 11 14.02 -12.62 4.49
N ASP A 12 13.44 -13.55 3.76
CA ASP A 12 12.85 -13.24 2.46
C ASP A 12 11.40 -12.76 2.57
N VAL A 13 10.73 -13.03 3.72
CA VAL A 13 9.30 -12.72 3.92
C VAL A 13 9.05 -12.12 5.29
N PHE A 14 8.18 -11.10 5.34
CA PHE A 14 7.62 -10.52 6.55
C PHE A 14 6.09 -10.49 6.45
N LEU A 15 5.41 -11.28 7.28
CA LEU A 15 3.95 -11.31 7.33
C LEU A 15 3.43 -10.21 8.24
N LEU A 16 2.41 -9.50 7.78
CA LEU A 16 1.82 -8.38 8.47
C LEU A 16 0.33 -8.30 8.14
N SER A 17 -0.50 -7.99 9.13
CA SER A 17 -1.90 -7.61 8.90
C SER A 17 -2.00 -6.14 8.50
N THR A 18 -2.93 -5.81 7.63
CA THR A 18 -3.14 -4.44 7.11
C THR A 18 -3.34 -3.42 8.24
N LYS A 19 -4.08 -3.80 9.29
CA LYS A 19 -4.26 -2.98 10.51
C LYS A 19 -2.96 -2.75 11.29
N ALA A 20 -2.08 -3.75 11.38
CA ALA A 20 -0.78 -3.59 12.02
C ALA A 20 0.19 -2.73 11.18
N GLY A 21 -0.07 -2.58 9.88
CA GLY A 21 0.67 -1.67 8.99
C GLY A 21 0.39 -0.19 9.25
N GLY A 22 -0.74 0.14 9.87
CA GLY A 22 -1.10 1.52 10.21
C GLY A 22 -0.30 2.12 11.35
N VAL A 23 0.37 1.29 12.16
CA VAL A 23 0.93 1.66 13.47
C VAL A 23 2.34 2.26 13.41
N GLY A 24 2.86 2.62 12.22
CA GLY A 24 4.09 3.40 12.13
C GLY A 24 5.41 2.63 11.98
N ILE A 25 5.38 1.37 11.53
CA ILE A 25 6.60 0.57 11.35
C ILE A 25 7.42 1.00 10.12
N ASN A 26 8.72 0.66 10.10
CA ASN A 26 9.59 0.95 8.96
C ASN A 26 10.12 -0.34 8.32
N LEU A 27 9.82 -0.56 7.04
CA LEU A 27 10.18 -1.77 6.28
C LEU A 27 10.96 -1.42 5.01
N THR A 28 11.90 -0.48 5.09
CA THR A 28 12.76 -0.03 3.97
C THR A 28 13.65 -1.11 3.35
N SER A 29 13.73 -2.30 3.95
CA SER A 29 14.43 -3.45 3.36
C SER A 29 13.56 -4.22 2.34
N ALA A 30 12.23 -4.07 2.39
CA ALA A 30 11.30 -4.78 1.51
C ALA A 30 11.09 -4.02 0.19
N ASN A 31 11.34 -4.69 -0.93
CA ASN A 31 11.09 -4.17 -2.29
C ASN A 31 9.82 -4.74 -2.93
N VAL A 32 9.23 -5.81 -2.38
CA VAL A 32 7.97 -6.39 -2.87
C VAL A 32 6.94 -6.37 -1.76
N VAL A 33 5.75 -5.86 -2.07
CA VAL A 33 4.58 -5.85 -1.18
C VAL A 33 3.47 -6.66 -1.84
N ILE A 34 2.96 -7.67 -1.13
CA ILE A 34 1.82 -8.47 -1.59
C ILE A 34 0.64 -8.17 -0.67
N ILE A 35 -0.42 -7.61 -1.22
CA ILE A 35 -1.70 -7.43 -0.55
C ILE A 35 -2.52 -8.68 -0.83
N TYR A 36 -2.65 -9.52 0.20
CA TYR A 36 -3.35 -10.79 0.12
C TYR A 36 -4.86 -10.61 0.24
N ASP A 37 -5.32 -9.89 1.27
CA ASP A 37 -6.70 -9.52 1.49
C ASP A 37 -6.86 -7.99 1.35
N SER A 38 -7.87 -7.58 0.59
CA SER A 38 -8.15 -6.16 0.38
C SER A 38 -8.98 -5.61 1.54
N ASP A 39 -8.53 -4.53 2.18
CA ASP A 39 -9.35 -3.84 3.18
C ASP A 39 -10.48 -3.05 2.48
N TRP A 40 -11.62 -2.93 3.14
CA TRP A 40 -12.73 -2.08 2.69
C TRP A 40 -12.33 -0.60 2.61
N ASN A 41 -11.36 -0.19 3.43
CA ASN A 41 -10.78 1.14 3.37
C ASN A 41 -9.45 1.12 2.57
N PRO A 42 -9.43 1.64 1.33
CA PRO A 42 -8.22 1.64 0.51
C PRO A 42 -7.07 2.46 1.10
N GLN A 43 -7.38 3.42 1.99
CA GLN A 43 -6.36 4.21 2.67
C GLN A 43 -5.44 3.35 3.55
N ASN A 44 -5.97 2.26 4.12
CA ASN A 44 -5.20 1.35 4.95
C ASN A 44 -4.13 0.63 4.11
N ASP A 45 -4.49 0.20 2.90
CA ASP A 45 -3.59 -0.46 1.97
C ASP A 45 -2.50 0.49 1.45
N VAL A 46 -2.87 1.73 1.14
CA VAL A 46 -1.92 2.79 0.76
C VAL A 46 -0.93 3.05 1.89
N GLN A 47 -1.42 3.12 3.13
CA GLN A 47 -0.60 3.34 4.31
C GLN A 47 0.34 2.16 4.60
N ALA A 48 -0.14 0.92 4.42
CA ALA A 48 0.68 -0.28 4.56
C ALA A 48 1.80 -0.33 3.51
N THR A 49 1.49 0.02 2.26
CA THR A 49 2.47 0.10 1.16
C THR A 49 3.53 1.18 1.41
N ALA A 50 3.12 2.33 1.95
CA ALA A 50 4.03 3.42 2.32
C ALA A 50 5.06 3.05 3.41
N ARG A 51 4.93 1.88 4.05
CA ARG A 51 5.93 1.36 4.99
C ARG A 51 7.17 0.81 4.29
N ALA A 52 6.99 0.25 3.08
CA ALA A 52 8.07 -0.19 2.20
C ALA A 52 8.52 0.95 1.27
N HIS A 53 7.57 1.72 0.73
CA HIS A 53 7.83 2.89 -0.10
C HIS A 53 8.14 4.12 0.77
N ARG A 54 9.30 4.09 1.43
CA ARG A 54 9.76 5.12 2.37
C ARG A 54 11.16 5.63 2.03
N ILE A 55 11.45 6.87 2.46
CA ILE A 55 12.78 7.47 2.38
C ILE A 55 13.82 6.53 3.03
N GLY A 56 14.86 6.16 2.27
CA GLY A 56 15.87 5.18 2.68
C GLY A 56 15.79 3.84 1.95
N GLN A 57 14.72 3.60 1.18
CA GLN A 57 14.64 2.49 0.23
C GLN A 57 15.58 2.73 -0.96
N LYS A 58 16.31 1.69 -1.38
CA LYS A 58 17.30 1.75 -2.48
C LYS A 58 16.84 1.03 -3.75
N SER A 59 15.81 0.21 -3.64
CA SER A 59 15.25 -0.59 -4.74
C SER A 59 13.85 -0.12 -5.11
N GLU A 60 13.44 -0.32 -6.36
CA GLU A 60 12.06 -0.08 -6.76
C GLU A 60 11.10 -0.96 -5.96
N VAL A 61 10.00 -0.36 -5.47
CA VAL A 61 8.99 -1.08 -4.68
C VAL A 61 7.85 -1.53 -5.59
N GLN A 62 7.68 -2.83 -5.75
CA GLN A 62 6.61 -3.42 -6.54
C GLN A 62 5.47 -3.88 -5.62
N VAL A 63 4.24 -3.53 -6.00
CA VAL A 63 3.04 -3.82 -5.21
C VAL A 63 2.12 -4.70 -6.02
N TYR A 64 1.84 -5.90 -5.50
CA TYR A 64 0.93 -6.86 -6.09
C TYR A 64 -0.28 -7.03 -5.19
N ARG A 65 -1.48 -6.92 -5.77
CA ARG A 65 -2.73 -7.24 -5.08
C ARG A 65 -3.28 -8.53 -5.67
N LEU A 66 -3.53 -9.50 -4.81
CA LEU A 66 -4.19 -10.74 -5.21
C LEU A 66 -5.71 -10.50 -5.17
N ILE A 67 -6.40 -10.90 -6.23
CA ILE A 67 -7.86 -10.78 -6.36
C ILE A 67 -8.35 -12.11 -6.91
N THR A 68 -9.30 -12.74 -6.23
CA THR A 68 -9.91 -13.98 -6.70
C THR A 68 -11.02 -13.68 -7.72
N CYS A 69 -10.88 -14.20 -8.93
CA CYS A 69 -11.88 -14.05 -10.00
C CYS A 69 -13.21 -14.73 -9.62
N ASN A 70 -14.33 -14.18 -10.10
CA ASN A 70 -15.69 -14.68 -9.86
C ASN A 70 -16.09 -14.78 -8.38
N THR A 71 -15.52 -13.91 -7.55
CA THR A 71 -15.91 -13.79 -6.15
C THR A 71 -16.34 -12.37 -5.83
N TYR A 72 -16.98 -12.22 -4.67
CA TYR A 72 -17.34 -10.91 -4.11
C TYR A 72 -16.14 -9.96 -4.00
N GLU A 73 -14.90 -10.48 -3.92
CA GLU A 73 -13.69 -9.67 -3.89
C GLU A 73 -13.51 -8.80 -5.14
N THR A 74 -13.94 -9.28 -6.31
CA THR A 74 -13.85 -8.49 -7.55
C THR A 74 -14.79 -7.29 -7.50
N GLU A 75 -16.04 -7.48 -7.07
CA GLU A 75 -17.02 -6.39 -6.95
C GLU A 75 -16.61 -5.38 -5.86
N MET A 76 -16.10 -5.87 -4.73
CA MET A 76 -15.57 -5.03 -3.66
C MET A 76 -14.38 -4.19 -4.14
N PHE A 77 -13.46 -4.79 -4.90
CA PHE A 77 -12.31 -4.09 -5.48
C PHE A 77 -12.75 -3.00 -6.47
N GLU A 78 -13.73 -3.28 -7.33
CA GLU A 78 -14.27 -2.29 -8.27
C GLU A 78 -14.88 -1.09 -7.51
N ARG A 79 -15.67 -1.33 -6.47
CA ARG A 79 -16.26 -0.28 -5.63
C ARG A 79 -15.20 0.54 -4.88
N ALA A 80 -14.19 -0.13 -4.29
CA ALA A 80 -13.10 0.55 -3.60
C ALA A 80 -12.23 1.37 -4.57
N THR A 81 -12.02 0.87 -5.79
CA THR A 81 -11.28 1.56 -6.86
C THR A 81 -12.05 2.76 -7.38
N GLN A 82 -13.38 2.67 -7.53
CA GLN A 82 -14.21 3.83 -7.87
C GLN A 82 -14.11 4.92 -6.80
N LYS A 83 -14.08 4.55 -5.52
CA LYS A 83 -13.89 5.49 -4.42
C LYS A 83 -12.51 6.16 -4.46
N LEU A 84 -11.45 5.39 -4.66
CA LEU A 84 -10.09 5.93 -4.86
C LEU A 84 -9.96 6.82 -6.11
N GLY A 85 -10.61 6.43 -7.21
CA GLY A 85 -10.64 7.20 -8.44
C GLY A 85 -11.36 8.53 -8.27
N LEU A 86 -12.45 8.54 -7.48
CA LEU A 86 -13.15 9.76 -7.09
C LEU A 86 -12.24 10.68 -6.25
N ASP A 87 -11.57 10.14 -5.24
CA ASP A 87 -10.63 10.90 -4.41
C ASP A 87 -9.50 11.49 -5.26
N LYS A 88 -8.95 10.71 -6.21
CA LYS A 88 -7.90 11.17 -7.13
C LYS A 88 -8.41 12.22 -8.12
N ALA A 89 -9.64 12.10 -8.61
CA ALA A 89 -10.27 13.09 -9.49
C ALA A 89 -10.56 14.41 -8.77
N ILE A 90 -11.01 14.35 -7.52
CA ILE A 90 -11.21 15.53 -6.65
C ILE A 90 -9.86 16.17 -6.33
N PHE A 91 -8.82 15.37 -6.06
CA PHE A 91 -7.47 15.87 -5.77
C PHE A 91 -6.82 16.55 -6.99
N ILE A 92 -7.03 16.02 -8.20
CA ILE A 92 -6.56 16.63 -9.46
C ILE A 92 -7.39 17.87 -9.83
N GLY A 93 -8.69 17.89 -9.52
CA GLY A 93 -9.58 19.02 -9.76
C GLY A 93 -9.44 20.18 -8.76
N GLY A 94 -8.67 20.00 -7.69
CA GLY A 94 -8.48 20.98 -6.61
C GLY A 94 -7.44 22.09 -6.89
N HIS A 95 -6.77 22.09 -8.05
CA HIS A 95 -5.93 23.23 -8.46
C HIS A 95 -6.79 24.39 -8.99
N PHE A 96 -7.54 25.05 -8.11
CA PHE A 96 -8.12 26.36 -8.41
C PHE A 96 -7.07 27.46 -8.19
N LYS A 97 -6.95 28.30 -9.23
CA LYS A 97 -6.08 29.48 -9.35
C LYS A 97 -5.86 30.25 -8.05
N GLU A 98 -4.60 30.41 -7.67
CA GLU A 98 -4.09 31.68 -7.17
C GLU A 98 -3.07 32.21 -8.17
N ALA A 99 -3.51 33.11 -9.04
CA ALA A 99 -2.64 34.01 -9.78
C ALA A 99 -3.42 35.32 -9.92
N GLY A 100 -2.88 36.38 -9.31
CA GLY A 100 -3.44 37.72 -9.29
C GLY A 100 -3.39 38.44 -10.63
#